data_AF-A0A2P8QSJ4-F1
#
_entry.id   AF-A0A2P8QSJ4-F1
#
_cell.length_a   1.000
_cell.length_b   1.000
_cell.length_c   1.000
_cell.angle_alpha   90.00
_cell.angle_beta   90.00
_cell.angle_gamma   90.00
#
_symmetry.space_group_name_H-M   'P 1'
#
loop_
_entity.id
_entity.type
_entity.pdbx_description
1 polymer ?
#
loop_
_entity_poly.entity_id
_entity_poly.type
_entity_poly.pdbx_seq_one_letter_code
_entity_poly.pdbx_strand_id
1 'polypeptide(L)'
;MSRLGQLQDWVASTDETIGKNAIGNAYLSQQQQREPMFYYFAYGSCMCPVDLKRSLGEKTHVYAIGPATLKGYRLGFYSYSPLRNSGVLDVVPDKTASVEGVLYMLPKRLSQALDRREGVAENWYRHERISVHSRERIYKGVRTYVVVNKLATEMPPNDWYFDVVLRGAVTCGLSEKYCWQLFDRMYQLQRQVVMGNW
;
A
#
# COMPACT_ATOMS: atom_id res chain seq x y z
N MET A 1 23.45 6.56 -7.05
CA MET A 1 22.33 7.45 -7.40
C MET A 1 21.72 8.00 -6.12
N SER A 2 21.33 9.28 -6.10
CA SER A 2 20.54 9.83 -4.99
C SER A 2 19.11 9.25 -5.02
N ARG A 3 18.44 9.15 -3.87
CA ARG A 3 17.02 8.71 -3.80
C ARG A 3 16.10 9.57 -4.68
N LEU A 4 16.44 10.85 -4.83
CA LEU A 4 15.77 11.79 -5.72
C LEU A 4 15.89 11.37 -7.19
N GLY A 5 17.10 11.05 -7.64
CA GLY A 5 17.32 10.57 -9.01
C GLY A 5 16.60 9.25 -9.28
N GLN A 6 16.60 8.33 -8.31
CA GLN A 6 15.87 7.06 -8.42
C GLN A 6 14.34 7.25 -8.57
N LEU A 7 13.76 8.20 -7.83
CA LEU A 7 12.32 8.50 -7.98
C LEU A 7 12.03 9.11 -9.35
N GLN A 8 12.86 10.04 -9.83
CA GLN A 8 12.72 10.65 -11.15
C GLN A 8 12.76 9.58 -12.26
N ASP A 9 13.74 8.66 -12.19
CA ASP A 9 13.87 7.55 -13.15
C ASP A 9 12.64 6.63 -13.12
N TRP A 10 12.14 6.30 -11.91
CA TRP A 10 10.95 5.47 -11.77
C TRP A 10 9.71 6.14 -12.33
N VAL A 11 9.48 7.42 -12.04
CA VAL A 11 8.31 8.16 -12.53
C VAL A 11 8.36 8.26 -14.06
N ALA A 12 9.51 8.61 -14.64
CA ALA A 12 9.71 8.70 -16.09
C ALA A 12 9.47 7.37 -16.82
N SER A 13 9.72 6.23 -16.16
CA SER A 13 9.53 4.90 -16.75
C SER A 13 8.06 4.42 -16.79
N THR A 14 7.10 5.12 -16.18
CA THR A 14 5.72 4.61 -16.04
C THR A 14 4.78 4.90 -17.21
N ASP A 15 5.17 5.77 -18.14
CA ASP A 15 4.32 6.22 -19.27
C ASP A 15 4.00 5.12 -20.31
N GLU A 16 4.68 3.96 -20.26
CA GLU A 16 4.49 2.88 -21.25
C GLU A 16 3.46 1.79 -20.83
N THR A 17 2.84 1.84 -19.65
CA THR A 17 2.13 0.67 -19.08
C THR A 17 0.60 0.68 -19.20
N ILE A 18 0.03 1.48 -20.10
CA ILE A 18 -1.44 1.60 -20.26
C ILE A 18 -2.06 0.32 -20.89
N GLY A 19 -1.27 -0.54 -21.54
CA GLY A 19 -1.72 -1.75 -22.25
C GLY A 19 -2.06 -3.00 -21.41
N LYS A 20 -1.84 -3.02 -20.09
CA LYS A 20 -1.99 -4.26 -19.26
C LYS A 20 -3.39 -4.48 -18.65
N ASN A 21 -4.33 -3.55 -18.85
CA ASN A 21 -5.59 -3.53 -18.08
C ASN A 21 -6.70 -4.48 -18.58
N ALA A 22 -6.72 -4.87 -19.86
CA ALA A 22 -7.81 -5.70 -20.41
C ALA A 22 -7.71 -7.18 -19.98
N ILE A 23 -6.49 -7.75 -20.02
CA ILE A 23 -6.23 -9.15 -19.69
C ILE A 23 -6.46 -9.42 -18.20
N GLY A 24 -6.09 -8.47 -17.33
CA GLY A 24 -6.34 -8.57 -15.89
C GLY A 24 -7.81 -8.65 -15.53
N ASN A 25 -8.67 -7.84 -16.17
CA ASN A 25 -10.10 -7.82 -15.90
C ASN A 25 -10.81 -9.13 -16.30
N ALA A 26 -10.41 -9.73 -17.43
CA ALA A 26 -10.96 -11.01 -17.88
C ALA A 26 -10.58 -12.15 -16.93
N TYR A 27 -9.31 -12.20 -16.49
CA TYR A 27 -8.84 -13.17 -15.50
C TYR A 27 -9.60 -13.04 -14.17
N LEU A 28 -9.72 -11.81 -13.66
CA LEU A 28 -10.43 -11.52 -12.41
C LEU A 28 -11.89 -11.95 -12.45
N SER A 29 -12.58 -11.71 -13.57
CA SER A 29 -13.98 -12.11 -13.77
C SER A 29 -14.13 -13.64 -13.75
N GLN A 30 -13.20 -14.36 -14.37
CA GLN A 30 -13.18 -15.83 -14.33
C GLN A 30 -12.91 -16.36 -12.91
N GLN A 31 -11.96 -15.79 -12.17
CA GLN A 31 -11.67 -16.23 -10.80
C GLN A 31 -12.87 -16.04 -9.87
N GLN A 32 -13.60 -14.92 -10.03
CA GLN A 32 -14.81 -14.66 -9.25
C GLN A 32 -15.91 -15.71 -9.46
N GLN A 33 -15.94 -16.37 -10.62
CA GLN A 33 -16.86 -17.49 -10.89
C GLN A 33 -16.36 -18.83 -10.30
N ARG A 34 -15.06 -18.95 -10.03
CA ARG A 34 -14.41 -20.20 -9.60
C ARG A 34 -14.27 -20.31 -8.08
N GLU A 35 -13.99 -19.22 -7.39
CA GLU A 35 -13.85 -19.21 -5.94
C GLU A 35 -14.32 -17.89 -5.29
N PRO A 36 -14.69 -17.89 -3.99
CA PRO A 36 -15.06 -16.67 -3.29
C PRO A 36 -13.91 -15.67 -3.25
N MET A 37 -14.20 -14.40 -3.56
CA MET A 37 -13.22 -13.31 -3.61
C MET A 37 -13.52 -12.23 -2.57
N PHE A 38 -12.53 -11.39 -2.24
CA PHE A 38 -12.72 -10.17 -1.46
C PHE A 38 -11.83 -9.04 -1.98
N TYR A 39 -12.27 -7.79 -1.80
CA TYR A 39 -11.47 -6.62 -2.13
C TYR A 39 -10.53 -6.25 -0.99
N TYR A 40 -9.28 -5.95 -1.35
CA TYR A 40 -8.24 -5.52 -0.43
C TYR A 40 -7.58 -4.24 -0.94
N PHE A 41 -7.48 -3.22 -0.09
CA PHE A 41 -6.76 -1.97 -0.38
C PHE A 41 -5.44 -1.93 0.38
N ALA A 42 -4.34 -1.90 -0.37
CA ALA A 42 -2.98 -1.77 0.15
C ALA A 42 -2.49 -0.33 0.00
N TYR A 43 -1.94 0.25 1.06
CA TYR A 43 -1.38 1.62 1.05
C TYR A 43 0.10 1.68 1.51
N GLY A 44 0.71 0.52 1.80
CA GLY A 44 2.11 0.42 2.24
C GLY A 44 2.89 -0.61 1.43
N SER A 45 3.74 -1.42 2.08
CA SER A 45 4.58 -2.43 1.38
C SER A 45 3.80 -3.46 0.56
N CYS A 46 2.49 -3.63 0.83
CA CYS A 46 1.59 -4.47 0.06
C CYS A 46 1.18 -3.87 -1.31
N MET A 47 1.52 -2.61 -1.59
CA MET A 47 1.25 -2.00 -2.90
C MET A 47 1.98 -2.73 -4.01
N CYS A 48 3.21 -3.20 -3.77
CA CYS A 48 4.00 -3.97 -4.74
C CYS A 48 3.52 -5.43 -4.82
N PRO A 49 3.02 -5.91 -5.98
CA PRO A 49 2.59 -7.30 -6.12
C PRO A 49 3.73 -8.30 -5.92
N VAL A 50 4.98 -7.94 -6.24
CA VAL A 50 6.14 -8.82 -6.00
C VAL A 50 6.33 -9.07 -4.51
N ASP A 51 6.21 -8.04 -3.67
CA ASP A 51 6.32 -8.18 -2.22
C ASP A 51 5.08 -8.83 -1.61
N LEU A 52 3.90 -8.62 -2.19
CA LEU A 52 2.68 -9.34 -1.78
C LEU A 52 2.79 -10.84 -2.09
N LYS A 53 3.29 -11.21 -3.28
CA LYS A 53 3.57 -12.60 -3.67
C LYS A 53 4.49 -13.31 -2.68
N ARG A 54 5.57 -12.65 -2.23
CA ARG A 54 6.53 -13.23 -1.28
C ARG A 54 5.87 -13.68 0.03
N SER A 55 4.87 -12.94 0.52
CA SER A 55 4.16 -13.31 1.75
C SER A 55 3.00 -14.29 1.51
N LEU A 56 2.32 -14.20 0.38
CA LEU A 56 1.13 -15.02 0.10
C LEU A 56 1.45 -16.34 -0.62
N GLY A 57 2.68 -16.51 -1.11
CA GLY A 57 3.12 -17.74 -1.79
C GLY A 57 2.58 -17.92 -3.22
N GLU A 58 1.93 -16.90 -3.78
CA GLU A 58 1.25 -16.98 -5.09
C GLU A 58 1.49 -15.73 -5.93
N LYS A 59 1.41 -15.86 -7.26
CA LYS A 59 1.46 -14.71 -8.18
C LYS A 59 0.27 -13.78 -7.92
N THR A 60 0.50 -12.63 -7.27
CA THR A 60 -0.57 -11.69 -6.91
C THR A 60 -0.81 -10.57 -7.92
N HIS A 61 0.08 -10.38 -8.90
CA HIS A 61 -0.09 -9.35 -9.93
C HIS A 61 -1.38 -9.54 -10.74
N VAL A 62 -1.83 -10.78 -10.92
CA VAL A 62 -3.10 -11.12 -11.61
C VAL A 62 -4.34 -10.69 -10.82
N TYR A 63 -4.18 -10.37 -9.54
CA TYR A 63 -5.26 -9.92 -8.65
C TYR A 63 -5.30 -8.40 -8.48
N ALA A 64 -4.32 -7.67 -9.01
CA ALA A 64 -4.30 -6.22 -8.92
C ALA A 64 -5.35 -5.62 -9.88
N ILE A 65 -6.25 -4.80 -9.35
CA ILE A 65 -7.18 -3.98 -10.15
C ILE A 65 -6.47 -2.70 -10.61
N GLY A 66 -5.64 -2.13 -9.73
CA GLY A 66 -4.82 -0.95 -10.02
C GLY A 66 -4.93 0.14 -8.94
N PRO A 67 -4.54 1.38 -9.26
CA PRO A 67 -4.55 2.48 -8.30
C PRO A 67 -5.97 2.80 -7.83
N ALA A 68 -6.09 3.17 -6.56
CA ALA A 68 -7.34 3.55 -5.93
C ALA A 68 -7.10 4.62 -4.85
N THR A 69 -8.13 5.42 -4.59
CA THR A 69 -8.10 6.52 -3.62
C THR A 69 -9.08 6.27 -2.48
N LEU A 70 -8.55 6.26 -1.26
CA LEU A 70 -9.28 6.28 0.00
C LEU A 70 -9.43 7.72 0.49
N LYS A 71 -10.65 8.26 0.46
CA LYS A 71 -10.96 9.61 0.99
C LYS A 71 -11.25 9.56 2.48
N GLY A 72 -10.98 10.65 3.20
CA GLY A 72 -11.28 10.75 4.63
C GLY A 72 -10.21 10.14 5.52
N TYR A 73 -9.02 9.89 4.97
CA TYR A 73 -7.86 9.33 5.66
C TYR A 73 -6.59 10.04 5.20
N ARG A 74 -5.59 10.05 6.07
CA ARG A 74 -4.20 10.39 5.74
C ARG A 74 -3.27 9.23 6.09
N LEU A 75 -2.12 9.18 5.42
CA LEU A 75 -1.02 8.30 5.83
C LEU A 75 -0.36 8.82 7.11
N GLY A 76 0.21 7.90 7.88
CA GLY A 76 1.13 8.21 8.97
C GLY A 76 2.03 7.03 9.30
N PHE A 77 3.07 7.26 10.09
CA PHE A 77 4.02 6.23 10.53
C PHE A 77 3.92 5.98 12.04
N TYR A 78 2.71 5.65 12.51
CA TYR A 78 2.41 5.47 13.93
C TYR A 78 2.63 4.06 14.45
N SER A 79 3.48 3.28 13.79
CA SER A 79 3.84 1.94 14.26
C SER A 79 5.29 1.63 13.93
N TYR A 80 5.91 0.86 14.82
CA TYR A 80 7.21 0.26 14.59
C TYR A 80 7.05 -1.23 14.27
N SER A 81 7.81 -1.71 13.29
CA SER A 81 7.94 -3.13 13.01
C SER A 81 9.29 -3.63 13.53
N PRO A 82 9.30 -4.50 14.57
CA PRO A 82 10.55 -5.15 15.01
C PRO A 82 11.16 -6.00 13.91
N LEU A 83 10.34 -6.74 13.15
CA LEU A 83 10.79 -7.59 12.05
C LEU A 83 11.51 -6.80 10.94
N ARG A 84 11.06 -5.57 10.66
CA ARG A 84 11.65 -4.73 9.62
C ARG A 84 12.65 -3.73 10.19
N ASN A 85 12.76 -3.62 11.51
CA ASN A 85 13.46 -2.54 12.21
C ASN A 85 13.16 -1.16 11.59
N SER A 86 11.88 -0.81 11.48
CA SER A 86 11.41 0.36 10.73
C SER A 86 10.09 0.91 11.27
N GLY A 87 9.91 2.22 11.20
CA GLY A 87 8.57 2.81 11.15
C GLY A 87 7.81 2.26 9.94
N VAL A 88 6.54 1.92 10.12
CA VAL A 88 5.68 1.37 9.07
C VAL A 88 4.39 2.18 8.92
N LEU A 89 3.82 2.13 7.72
CA LEU A 89 2.66 2.91 7.36
C LEU A 89 1.38 2.46 8.08
N ASP A 90 0.55 3.44 8.33
CA ASP A 90 -0.80 3.34 8.85
C ASP A 90 -1.69 4.34 8.11
N VAL A 91 -3.01 4.12 8.15
CA VAL A 91 -3.99 5.13 7.77
C VAL A 91 -4.78 5.56 8.99
N VAL A 92 -4.93 6.87 9.13
CA VAL A 92 -5.69 7.48 10.22
C VAL A 92 -6.78 8.38 9.67
N PRO A 93 -7.96 8.46 10.32
CA PRO A 93 -9.05 9.32 9.86
C PRO A 93 -8.62 10.79 9.74
N ASP A 94 -8.93 11.38 8.59
CA ASP A 94 -8.77 12.81 8.31
C ASP A 94 -9.73 13.18 7.19
N LYS A 95 -10.81 13.90 7.53
CA LYS A 95 -11.90 14.23 6.61
C LYS A 95 -11.46 15.06 5.40
N THR A 96 -10.31 15.73 5.48
CA THR A 96 -9.81 16.62 4.45
C THR A 96 -8.76 15.98 3.55
N ALA A 97 -8.25 14.81 3.93
CA ALA A 97 -7.17 14.13 3.24
C ALA A 97 -7.65 12.91 2.44
N SER A 98 -6.74 12.43 1.59
CA SER A 98 -6.90 11.18 0.86
C SER A 98 -5.60 10.40 0.79
N VAL A 99 -5.72 9.08 0.73
CA VAL A 99 -4.63 8.13 0.55
C VAL A 99 -4.79 7.43 -0.79
N GLU A 100 -3.75 7.48 -1.62
CA GLU A 100 -3.67 6.59 -2.79
C GLU A 100 -3.01 5.27 -2.41
N GLY A 101 -3.44 4.21 -3.06
CA GLY A 101 -2.95 2.86 -2.85
C GLY A 101 -3.33 1.95 -4.00
N VAL A 102 -3.18 0.64 -3.79
CA VAL A 102 -3.49 -0.38 -4.80
C VAL A 102 -4.68 -1.21 -4.34
N LEU A 103 -5.70 -1.28 -5.20
CA LEU A 103 -6.85 -2.15 -5.01
C LEU A 103 -6.57 -3.52 -5.62
N TYR A 104 -6.81 -4.56 -4.83
CA TYR A 104 -6.73 -5.97 -5.22
C TYR A 104 -8.09 -6.64 -5.09
N MET A 105 -8.34 -7.65 -5.91
CA MET A 105 -9.40 -8.63 -5.71
C MET A 105 -8.77 -10.00 -5.45
N LEU A 106 -8.68 -10.38 -4.18
CA LEU A 106 -7.96 -11.57 -3.75
C LEU A 106 -8.91 -12.75 -3.50
N PRO A 107 -8.48 -14.00 -3.76
CA PRO A 107 -9.16 -15.20 -3.30
C PRO A 107 -9.31 -15.26 -1.78
N LYS A 108 -10.48 -15.66 -1.29
CA LYS A 108 -10.77 -15.75 0.16
C LYS A 108 -9.82 -16.71 0.89
N ARG A 109 -9.30 -17.75 0.22
CA ARG A 109 -8.27 -18.64 0.77
C ARG A 109 -6.96 -17.92 1.16
N LEU A 110 -6.65 -16.77 0.55
CA LEU A 110 -5.49 -15.96 0.90
C LEU A 110 -5.74 -15.05 2.12
N SER A 111 -6.98 -14.94 2.60
CA SER A 111 -7.35 -14.06 3.72
C SER A 111 -6.49 -14.34 4.95
N GLN A 112 -6.39 -15.60 5.39
CA GLN A 112 -5.66 -15.94 6.61
C GLN A 112 -4.15 -15.72 6.47
N ALA A 113 -3.58 -15.92 5.27
CA ALA A 113 -2.18 -15.62 5.01
C ALA A 113 -1.90 -14.12 5.07
N LEU A 114 -2.84 -13.30 4.57
CA LEU A 114 -2.77 -11.85 4.70
C LEU A 114 -2.91 -11.41 6.16
N ASP A 115 -3.84 -12.00 6.92
CA ASP A 115 -4.02 -11.72 8.35
C ASP A 115 -2.74 -12.02 9.15
N ARG A 116 -2.05 -13.13 8.85
CA ARG A 116 -0.74 -13.46 9.45
C ARG A 116 0.34 -12.45 9.08
N ARG A 117 0.38 -11.99 7.83
CA ARG A 117 1.36 -10.99 7.38
C ARG A 117 1.21 -9.67 8.15
N GLU A 118 -0.03 -9.24 8.37
CA GLU A 118 -0.35 -7.96 9.04
C GLU A 118 -0.40 -8.10 10.57
N GLY A 119 -0.08 -9.27 11.13
CA GLY A 119 -0.01 -9.49 12.56
C GLY A 119 -1.36 -9.35 13.28
N VAL A 120 -2.45 -9.82 12.66
CA VAL A 120 -3.81 -9.67 13.23
C VAL A 120 -3.97 -10.46 14.53
N ALA A 121 -3.40 -11.66 14.61
CA ALA A 121 -3.47 -12.49 15.82
C ALA A 121 -2.66 -11.87 16.98
N GLU A 122 -1.61 -11.12 16.63
CA GLU A 122 -0.72 -10.40 17.52
C GLU A 122 -1.24 -8.98 17.85
N ASN A 123 -2.45 -8.64 17.40
CA ASN A 123 -3.09 -7.35 17.60
C ASN A 123 -2.24 -6.16 17.09
N TRP A 124 -1.45 -6.39 16.04
CA TRP A 124 -0.61 -5.36 15.45
C TRP A 124 -1.42 -4.45 14.53
N TYR A 125 -2.08 -5.05 13.53
CA TYR A 125 -3.11 -4.41 12.73
C TYR A 125 -4.46 -5.11 12.93
N ARG A 126 -5.55 -4.35 12.74
CA ARG A 126 -6.91 -4.89 12.67
C ARG A 126 -7.54 -4.59 11.32
N HIS A 127 -8.59 -5.34 10.97
CA HIS A 127 -9.40 -5.05 9.79
C HIS A 127 -10.11 -3.71 9.93
N GLU A 128 -10.22 -3.01 8.81
CA GLU A 128 -11.07 -1.84 8.62
C GLU A 128 -11.83 -2.00 7.29
N ARG A 129 -13.11 -1.59 7.27
CA ARG A 129 -13.95 -1.66 6.07
C ARG A 129 -14.13 -0.27 5.49
N ILE A 130 -13.55 -0.07 4.31
CA ILE A 130 -13.51 1.24 3.66
C ILE A 130 -14.25 1.25 2.33
N SER A 131 -14.44 2.47 1.80
CA SER A 131 -14.83 2.68 0.41
C SER A 131 -13.71 3.39 -0.34
N VAL A 132 -13.34 2.88 -1.50
CA VAL A 132 -12.28 3.46 -2.34
C VAL A 132 -12.79 3.75 -3.74
N HIS A 133 -12.23 4.79 -4.35
CA HIS A 133 -12.50 5.15 -5.74
C HIS A 133 -11.38 4.57 -6.60
N SER A 134 -11.70 3.80 -7.62
CA SER A 134 -10.72 3.32 -8.60
C SER A 134 -11.30 3.50 -9.99
N ARG A 135 -10.61 4.28 -10.83
CA ARG A 135 -11.15 4.78 -12.10
C ARG A 135 -12.50 5.48 -11.85
N GLU A 136 -13.53 5.14 -12.62
CA GLU A 136 -14.87 5.72 -12.52
C GLU A 136 -15.80 4.96 -11.55
N ARG A 137 -15.27 4.03 -10.75
CA ARG A 137 -16.07 3.16 -9.88
C ARG A 137 -15.73 3.33 -8.39
N ILE A 138 -16.77 3.28 -7.56
CA ILE A 138 -16.64 3.17 -6.11
C ILE A 138 -16.75 1.70 -5.70
N TYR A 139 -15.77 1.23 -4.94
CA TYR A 139 -15.77 -0.10 -4.32
C TYR A 139 -16.06 0.06 -2.83
N LYS A 140 -17.14 -0.59 -2.35
CA LYS A 140 -17.58 -0.55 -0.95
C LYS A 140 -17.17 -1.82 -0.20
N GLY A 141 -17.05 -1.72 1.12
CA GLY A 141 -16.75 -2.87 1.98
C GLY A 141 -15.37 -3.47 1.71
N VAL A 142 -14.46 -2.69 1.15
CA VAL A 142 -13.09 -3.10 0.85
C VAL A 142 -12.35 -3.28 2.16
N ARG A 143 -11.67 -4.40 2.33
CA ARG A 143 -10.82 -4.64 3.50
C ARG A 143 -9.56 -3.79 3.37
N THR A 144 -9.17 -3.14 4.45
CA THR A 144 -7.81 -2.68 4.66
C THR A 144 -7.39 -3.03 6.10
N TYR A 145 -6.15 -2.69 6.46
CA TYR A 145 -5.60 -2.91 7.78
C TYR A 145 -5.28 -1.56 8.40
N VAL A 146 -5.49 -1.39 9.70
CA VAL A 146 -5.10 -0.19 10.46
C VAL A 146 -4.38 -0.60 11.73
N VAL A 147 -3.36 0.15 12.14
CA VAL A 147 -2.61 -0.12 13.36
C VAL A 147 -3.55 -0.05 14.56
N VAL A 148 -3.48 -1.03 15.46
CA VAL A 148 -4.30 -1.06 16.68
C VAL A 148 -3.73 -0.10 17.73
N ASN A 149 -2.49 -0.36 18.16
CA ASN A 149 -1.80 0.41 19.19
C ASN A 149 -0.85 1.41 18.52
N LYS A 150 -1.37 2.62 18.27
CA LYS A 150 -0.62 3.68 17.58
C LYS A 150 0.39 4.34 18.52
N LEU A 151 1.60 4.57 18.03
CA LEU A 151 2.60 5.41 18.68
C LEU A 151 2.09 6.86 18.76
N ALA A 152 2.50 7.59 19.81
CA ALA A 152 2.13 8.99 19.97
C ALA A 152 2.76 9.91 18.91
N THR A 153 3.93 9.50 18.40
CA THR A 153 4.70 10.22 17.38
C THR A 153 4.99 9.31 16.20
N GLU A 154 5.22 9.91 15.03
CA GLU A 154 5.59 9.15 13.85
C GLU A 154 7.06 8.70 13.94
N MET A 155 7.30 7.45 13.58
CA MET A 155 8.63 6.87 13.48
C MET A 155 9.09 6.87 12.02
N PRO A 156 10.35 7.20 11.70
CA PRO A 156 10.79 7.16 10.32
C PRO A 156 10.82 5.73 9.78
N PRO A 157 10.53 5.55 8.49
CA PRO A 157 10.89 4.32 7.82
C PRO A 157 12.41 4.22 7.67
N ASN A 158 12.93 3.00 7.71
CA ASN A 158 14.29 2.75 7.28
C ASN A 158 14.40 2.73 5.76
N ASP A 159 15.64 2.74 5.28
CA ASP A 159 15.99 2.84 3.86
C ASP A 159 15.34 1.77 3.00
N TRP A 160 15.31 0.54 3.49
CA TRP A 160 14.72 -0.58 2.76
C TRP A 160 13.19 -0.44 2.65
N TYR A 161 12.52 -0.09 3.76
CA TYR A 161 11.05 0.05 3.76
C TYR A 161 10.61 1.23 2.89
N PHE A 162 11.35 2.34 2.95
CA PHE A 162 11.17 3.49 2.09
C PHE A 162 11.15 3.07 0.62
N ASP A 163 12.18 2.35 0.18
CA ASP A 163 12.34 1.97 -1.22
C ASP A 163 11.27 0.98 -1.68
N VAL A 164 10.86 0.04 -0.81
CA VAL A 164 9.78 -0.91 -1.08
C VAL A 164 8.45 -0.20 -1.29
N VAL A 165 8.11 0.73 -0.39
CA VAL A 165 6.86 1.49 -0.45
C VAL A 165 6.83 2.37 -1.69
N LEU A 166 7.89 3.14 -1.94
CA LEU A 166 7.95 4.07 -3.06
C LEU A 166 7.96 3.33 -4.40
N ARG A 167 8.70 2.23 -4.52
CA ARG A 167 8.66 1.37 -5.71
C ARG A 167 7.26 0.84 -5.97
N GLY A 168 6.58 0.37 -4.92
CA GLY A 168 5.21 -0.10 -5.02
C GLY A 168 4.24 0.96 -5.52
N ALA A 169 4.35 2.18 -4.98
CA ALA A 169 3.55 3.33 -5.41
C ALA A 169 3.74 3.64 -6.90
N VAL A 170 5.00 3.80 -7.32
CA VAL A 170 5.31 4.18 -8.71
C VAL A 170 4.96 3.06 -9.69
N THR A 171 5.43 1.82 -9.45
CA THR A 171 5.22 0.71 -10.39
C THR A 171 3.77 0.24 -10.51
N CYS A 172 2.91 0.60 -9.55
CA CYS A 172 1.48 0.33 -9.63
C CYS A 172 0.64 1.52 -10.13
N GLY A 173 1.30 2.59 -10.58
CA GLY A 173 0.66 3.72 -11.25
C GLY A 173 -0.14 4.63 -10.30
N LEU A 174 0.31 4.80 -9.05
CA LEU A 174 -0.17 5.94 -8.25
C LEU A 174 0.23 7.25 -8.91
N SER A 175 -0.49 8.33 -8.62
CA SER A 175 -0.22 9.62 -9.25
C SER A 175 1.18 10.11 -8.90
N GLU A 176 1.84 10.77 -9.86
CA GLU A 176 3.16 11.37 -9.64
C GLU A 176 3.14 12.31 -8.43
N LYS A 177 2.11 13.16 -8.33
CA LYS A 177 1.90 14.06 -7.19
C LYS A 177 1.91 13.29 -5.86
N TYR A 178 1.21 12.16 -5.78
CA TYR A 178 1.17 11.37 -4.56
C TYR A 178 2.50 10.69 -4.25
N CYS A 179 3.21 10.20 -5.28
CA CYS A 179 4.55 9.63 -5.11
C CYS A 179 5.54 10.65 -4.53
N TRP A 180 5.49 11.91 -5.00
CA TRP A 180 6.28 13.00 -4.44
C TRP A 180 5.91 13.34 -3.00
N GLN A 181 4.61 13.41 -2.67
CA GLN A 181 4.14 13.65 -1.30
C GLN A 181 4.62 12.54 -0.35
N LEU A 182 4.54 11.28 -0.79
CA LEU A 182 5.00 10.13 -0.02
C LEU A 182 6.51 10.15 0.19
N PHE A 183 7.28 10.43 -0.86
CA PHE A 183 8.73 10.62 -0.77
C PHE A 183 9.10 11.70 0.23
N ASP A 184 8.54 12.91 0.08
CA ASP A 184 8.87 14.03 0.95
C ASP A 184 8.53 13.70 2.41
N ARG A 185 7.35 13.13 2.68
CA ARG A 185 6.98 12.76 4.06
C ARG A 185 7.99 11.78 4.68
N MET A 186 8.32 10.70 3.97
CA MET A 186 9.28 9.71 4.47
C MET A 186 10.66 10.32 4.66
N TYR A 187 11.10 11.19 3.75
CA TYR A 187 12.39 11.85 3.81
C TYR A 187 12.49 12.83 4.98
N GLN A 188 11.46 13.64 5.23
CA GLN A 188 11.42 14.55 6.38
C GLN A 188 11.49 13.78 7.71
N LEU A 189 10.78 12.65 7.83
CA LEU A 189 10.85 11.82 9.03
C LEU A 189 12.26 11.29 9.27
N GLN A 190 12.94 10.79 8.23
CA GLN A 190 14.32 10.33 8.35
C GLN A 190 15.27 11.46 8.80
N ARG A 191 15.09 12.67 8.27
CA ARG A 191 15.91 13.84 8.65
C ARG A 191 15.70 14.30 10.08
N GLN A 192 14.48 14.23 10.60
CA GLN A 192 14.17 14.62 11.98
C GLN A 192 14.94 13.78 13.00
N VAL A 193 15.20 12.50 12.71
CA VAL A 193 16.06 11.64 13.54
C VAL A 193 17.53 12.03 13.46
N VAL A 194 18.04 12.34 12.26
CA VAL A 194 19.44 12.72 12.06
C VAL A 194 19.80 14.05 12.75
N MET A 195 18.83 14.97 12.86
CA MET A 195 19.05 16.29 13.50
C MET A 195 18.84 16.30 15.02
N GLY A 196 18.67 15.13 15.67
CA GLY A 196 18.66 15.04 17.14
C GLY A 196 17.41 15.61 17.82
N ASN A 197 16.27 15.71 17.12
CA ASN A 197 15.00 16.13 17.73
C ASN A 197 14.26 14.95 18.38
N TRP A 198 14.95 14.18 19.22
CA TRP A 198 14.41 13.12 20.08
C TRP A 198 15.08 13.15 21.44
#